data_AF-A0A842NSL4-F1
#
_entry.id   AF-A0A842NSL4-F1
#
_cell.length_a   1.000
_cell.length_b   1.000
_cell.length_c   1.000
_cell.angle_alpha   90.00
_cell.angle_beta   90.00
_cell.angle_gamma   90.00
#
_symmetry.space_group_name_H-M   'P 1'
#
loop_
_entity.id
_entity.type
_entity.pdbx_description
1 polymer ?
#
loop_
_entity_poly.entity_id
_entity_poly.type
_entity_poly.pdbx_seq_one_letter_code
_entity_poly.pdbx_strand_id
1 'polypeptide(L)'
;MSDIRFVMIGVVVLSVGFIVMAVFGSQYQDITVQTKEFSECYDYTDENIAVKVDCDEQLQSRNLMFVVVIGILAVGGIALVKGIRGTWDNDVKPEEMLGPGGDKKTPDEDKKDEP
;
A
#
# COMPACT_ATOMS: atom_id res chain seq x y z
N MET A 1 -1.76 12.45 -12.67
CA MET A 1 -2.42 12.17 -11.38
C MET A 1 -1.41 12.56 -10.32
N SER A 2 -1.80 13.40 -9.34
CA SER A 2 -0.84 14.01 -8.40
C SER A 2 -0.03 12.97 -7.63
N ASP A 3 1.25 13.25 -7.43
CA ASP A 3 2.15 12.41 -6.63
C ASP A 3 1.58 12.22 -5.22
N ILE A 4 0.97 13.28 -4.65
CA ILE A 4 0.28 13.23 -3.36
C ILE A 4 -0.89 12.24 -3.36
N ARG A 5 -1.57 12.07 -4.51
CA ARG A 5 -2.70 11.14 -4.63
C ARG A 5 -2.22 9.70 -4.58
N PHE A 6 -1.08 9.38 -5.20
CA PHE A 6 -0.48 8.05 -5.09
C PHE A 6 -0.02 7.75 -3.66
N VAL A 7 0.53 8.75 -2.96
CA VAL A 7 0.90 8.60 -1.55
C VAL A 7 -0.33 8.37 -0.67
N MET A 8 -1.37 9.18 -0.80
CA MET A 8 -2.62 9.05 -0.03
C MET A 8 -3.29 7.70 -0.25
N ILE A 9 -3.38 7.25 -1.52
CA ILE A 9 -3.93 5.93 -1.85
C ILE A 9 -3.05 4.82 -1.24
N GLY A 10 -1.73 4.94 -1.37
CA GLY A 10 -0.78 3.98 -0.80
C GLY A 10 -0.93 3.82 0.71
N VAL A 11 -1.03 4.92 1.45
CA VAL A 11 -1.23 4.90 2.91
C VAL A 11 -2.56 4.23 3.28
N VAL A 12 -3.66 4.57 2.62
CA VAL A 12 -4.98 3.97 2.89
C VAL A 12 -4.96 2.46 2.62
N VAL A 13 -4.40 2.04 1.48
CA VAL A 13 -4.33 0.62 1.09
C VAL A 13 -3.49 -0.18 2.09
N LEU A 14 -2.33 0.33 2.51
CA LEU A 14 -1.52 -0.34 3.52
C LEU A 14 -2.23 -0.44 4.86
N SER A 15 -2.89 0.65 5.29
CA SER A 15 -3.65 0.68 6.55
C SER A 15 -4.72 -0.41 6.58
N VAL A 16 -5.50 -0.55 5.49
CA VAL A 16 -6.50 -1.61 5.35
C VAL A 16 -5.85 -2.99 5.38
N GLY A 17 -4.74 -3.19 4.66
CA GLY A 17 -3.99 -4.45 4.69
C GLY A 17 -3.55 -4.87 6.09
N PHE A 18 -3.03 -3.93 6.88
CA PHE A 18 -2.63 -4.19 8.26
C PHE A 18 -3.81 -4.43 9.21
N ILE A 19 -4.93 -3.73 9.04
CA ILE A 19 -6.14 -3.95 9.85
C ILE A 19 -6.69 -5.35 9.59
N VAL A 20 -6.80 -5.76 8.33
CA VAL A 20 -7.24 -7.11 7.95
C VAL A 20 -6.29 -8.15 8.53
N MET A 21 -4.99 -7.93 8.45
CA MET A 21 -4.01 -8.82 9.06
C MET A 21 -4.12 -8.87 10.60
N ALA A 22 -4.45 -7.77 11.27
CA ALA A 22 -4.60 -7.72 12.72
C ALA A 22 -5.86 -8.46 13.21
N VAL A 23 -7.00 -8.29 12.52
CA VAL A 23 -8.29 -8.91 12.90
C VAL A 23 -8.27 -10.42 12.67
N PHE A 24 -7.71 -10.86 11.54
CA PHE A 24 -7.70 -12.28 11.17
C PHE A 24 -6.40 -12.99 11.54
N GLY A 25 -5.32 -12.26 11.85
CA GLY A 25 -4.00 -12.82 12.12
C GLY A 25 -3.92 -13.68 13.37
N SER A 26 -4.72 -13.38 14.40
CA SER A 26 -4.78 -14.20 15.63
C SER A 26 -5.27 -15.61 15.35
N GLN A 27 -6.32 -15.77 14.54
CA GLN A 27 -6.86 -17.07 14.14
C GLN A 27 -5.83 -17.92 13.37
N TYR A 28 -4.94 -17.27 12.61
CA TYR A 28 -3.91 -17.99 11.86
C TYR A 28 -2.65 -18.30 12.68
N GLN A 29 -2.30 -17.50 13.68
CA GLN A 29 -1.16 -17.81 14.58
C GLN A 29 -1.41 -19.09 15.36
N ASP A 30 -2.62 -19.28 15.89
CA ASP A 30 -3.01 -20.49 16.63
C ASP A 30 -2.92 -21.77 15.77
N ILE A 31 -3.35 -21.70 14.50
CA ILE A 31 -3.25 -22.82 13.55
C ILE A 31 -1.80 -23.22 13.27
N THR A 32 -0.85 -22.26 13.25
CA THR A 32 0.59 -22.57 13.06
C THR A 32 1.23 -23.30 14.22
N VAL A 33 0.72 -23.14 15.44
CA VAL A 33 1.20 -23.90 16.61
C VAL A 33 0.60 -25.30 16.56
N GLN A 34 -0.71 -25.42 16.30
CA GLN A 34 -1.38 -26.73 16.20
C GLN A 34 -0.85 -27.61 15.05
N THR A 35 -0.64 -27.07 13.85
CA THR A 35 -0.14 -27.85 12.69
C THR A 35 1.32 -28.30 12.81
N LYS A 36 2.12 -27.66 13.67
CA LYS A 36 3.51 -28.08 13.92
C LYS A 36 3.62 -29.21 14.94
N GLU A 37 2.59 -29.42 15.76
CA GLU A 37 2.66 -30.27 16.95
C GLU A 37 1.62 -31.40 16.93
N PHE A 38 0.53 -31.27 16.17
CA PHE A 38 -0.51 -32.29 16.05
C PHE A 38 -0.93 -32.49 14.58
N SER A 39 -0.82 -33.72 14.10
CA SER A 39 -1.12 -34.14 12.72
C SER A 39 -2.63 -34.19 12.39
N GLU A 40 -3.50 -33.63 13.24
CA GLU A 40 -4.95 -33.68 13.10
C GLU A 40 -5.56 -32.31 13.41
N CYS A 41 -6.30 -31.72 12.45
CA CYS A 41 -6.94 -30.42 12.61
C CYS A 41 -8.35 -30.59 13.19
N TYR A 42 -8.65 -29.82 14.23
CA TYR A 42 -9.97 -29.76 14.85
C TYR A 42 -10.51 -28.33 14.77
N ASP A 43 -11.76 -28.20 14.33
CA ASP A 43 -12.50 -26.95 14.34
C ASP A 43 -13.31 -26.86 15.65
N TYR A 44 -13.16 -25.74 16.37
CA TYR A 44 -13.80 -25.45 17.65
C TYR A 44 -14.74 -24.23 17.56
N THR A 45 -15.11 -23.81 16.35
CA THR A 45 -15.91 -22.59 16.11
C THR A 45 -17.35 -22.71 16.64
N ASP A 46 -17.89 -23.92 16.77
CA ASP A 46 -19.16 -24.20 17.44
C ASP A 46 -18.93 -24.89 18.80
N GLU A 47 -19.21 -24.14 19.86
CA GLU A 47 -19.45 -24.57 21.25
C GLU A 47 -18.91 -25.95 21.67
N ASN A 48 -17.58 -26.07 21.76
CA ASN A 48 -16.86 -27.18 22.42
C ASN A 48 -16.99 -28.57 21.79
N ILE A 49 -17.43 -28.70 20.53
CA ILE A 49 -17.42 -29.98 19.82
C ILE A 49 -16.24 -29.99 18.84
N ALA A 50 -15.22 -30.80 19.13
CA ALA A 50 -14.06 -30.94 18.26
C ALA A 50 -14.47 -31.68 16.97
N VAL A 51 -14.70 -30.95 15.87
CA VAL A 51 -14.99 -31.55 14.57
C VAL A 51 -13.66 -31.74 13.83
N LYS A 52 -13.35 -32.98 13.44
CA LYS A 52 -12.14 -33.28 12.66
C LYS A 52 -12.34 -32.73 11.24
N VAL A 53 -11.54 -31.75 10.86
CA VAL A 53 -11.60 -31.10 9.55
C VAL A 53 -10.35 -31.46 8.75
N ASP A 54 -10.49 -31.56 7.44
CA ASP A 54 -9.36 -31.82 6.56
C ASP A 54 -8.38 -30.64 6.61
N CYS A 55 -7.15 -30.92 7.04
CA CYS A 55 -6.14 -29.90 7.24
C CYS A 55 -5.79 -29.18 5.93
N ASP A 56 -5.92 -29.83 4.77
CA ASP A 56 -5.57 -29.23 3.47
C ASP A 56 -6.50 -28.07 3.08
N GLU A 57 -7.81 -28.16 3.34
CA GLU A 57 -8.77 -27.09 2.99
C GLU A 57 -8.60 -25.85 3.89
N GLN A 58 -8.39 -26.05 5.18
CA GLN A 58 -8.11 -24.97 6.14
C GLN A 58 -6.77 -24.28 5.84
N LEU A 59 -5.74 -25.07 5.52
CA LEU A 59 -4.41 -24.56 5.21
C LEU A 59 -4.38 -23.85 3.85
N GLN A 60 -5.16 -24.31 2.86
CA GLN A 60 -5.35 -23.62 1.58
C GLN A 60 -6.07 -22.27 1.75
N SER A 61 -7.14 -22.23 2.53
CA SER A 61 -7.90 -21.00 2.81
C SER A 61 -7.03 -19.96 3.52
N ARG A 62 -6.22 -20.40 4.48
CA ARG A 62 -5.19 -19.59 5.13
C ARG A 62 -4.17 -19.05 4.14
N ASN A 63 -3.60 -19.91 3.29
CA ASN A 63 -2.56 -19.51 2.34
C ASN A 63 -3.11 -18.50 1.31
N LEU A 64 -4.35 -18.71 0.86
CA LEU A 64 -5.05 -17.79 -0.03
C LEU A 64 -5.21 -16.40 0.60
N MET A 65 -5.62 -16.36 1.88
CA MET A 65 -5.75 -15.10 2.61
C MET A 65 -4.39 -14.37 2.75
N PHE A 66 -3.31 -15.10 3.06
CA PHE A 66 -1.96 -14.54 3.07
C PHE A 66 -1.52 -14.00 1.71
N VAL A 67 -1.81 -14.71 0.62
CA VAL A 67 -1.51 -14.24 -0.75
C VAL A 67 -2.26 -12.94 -1.06
N VAL A 68 -3.54 -12.85 -0.67
CA VAL A 68 -4.34 -11.63 -0.83
C VAL A 68 -3.74 -10.46 -0.04
N VAL A 69 -3.39 -10.67 1.24
CA VAL A 69 -2.78 -9.62 2.08
C VAL A 69 -1.44 -9.17 1.51
N ILE A 70 -0.58 -10.11 1.08
CA ILE A 70 0.69 -9.77 0.41
C ILE A 70 0.44 -8.97 -0.87
N GLY A 71 -0.58 -9.33 -1.65
CA GLY A 71 -0.98 -8.57 -2.84
C GLY A 71 -1.37 -7.13 -2.51
N ILE A 72 -2.20 -6.93 -1.47
CA ILE A 72 -2.61 -5.60 -1.00
C ILE A 72 -1.38 -4.78 -0.56
N LEU A 73 -0.49 -5.37 0.24
CA LEU A 73 0.72 -4.69 0.71
C LEU A 73 1.67 -4.36 -0.44
N ALA A 74 1.82 -5.24 -1.42
CA ALA A 74 2.65 -5.00 -2.61
C ALA A 74 2.08 -3.86 -3.47
N VAL A 75 0.76 -3.84 -3.70
CA VAL A 75 0.09 -2.75 -4.45
C VAL A 75 0.24 -1.42 -3.70
N GLY A 76 0.01 -1.39 -2.39
CA GLY A 76 0.21 -0.21 -1.55
C GLY A 76 1.65 0.28 -1.57
N GLY A 77 2.63 -0.64 -1.49
CA GLY A 77 4.05 -0.33 -1.58
C GLY A 77 4.45 0.25 -2.93
N ILE A 78 3.99 -0.33 -4.04
CA ILE A 78 4.25 0.19 -5.39
C ILE A 78 3.66 1.60 -5.55
N ALA A 79 2.44 1.84 -5.04
CA ALA A 79 1.81 3.16 -5.07
C ALA A 79 2.63 4.21 -4.31
N LEU A 80 3.15 3.86 -3.12
CA LEU A 80 4.04 4.76 -2.36
C LEU A 80 5.35 5.05 -3.08
N VAL A 81 6.01 4.02 -3.62
CA VAL A 81 7.27 4.19 -4.37
C VAL A 81 7.06 5.11 -5.57
N LYS A 82 5.94 4.94 -6.28
CA LYS A 82 5.58 5.79 -7.41
C LYS A 82 5.24 7.22 -6.99
N GLY A 83 4.59 7.41 -5.84
CA GLY A 83 4.31 8.73 -5.29
C GLY A 83 5.57 9.47 -4.83
N ILE A 84 6.48 8.80 -4.13
CA ILE A 84 7.73 9.42 -3.61
C ILE A 84 8.73 9.73 -4.74
N ARG A 85 8.81 8.86 -5.77
CA ARG A 85 9.67 9.09 -6.94
C ARG A 85 9.02 9.94 -8.02
N GLY A 86 7.73 10.23 -7.89
CA GLY A 86 6.98 11.01 -8.84
C GLY A 86 7.43 12.46 -8.81
N THR A 87 7.48 13.08 -9.98
CA THR A 87 7.69 14.52 -10.14
C THR A 87 6.49 15.17 -10.82
N TRP A 88 5.37 14.46 -10.95
CA TRP A 88 4.19 14.93 -11.66
C TRP A 88 3.52 16.11 -10.96
N ASP A 89 3.61 16.22 -9.63
CA ASP A 89 3.09 17.37 -8.86
C ASP A 89 4.01 18.59 -8.97
N ASN A 90 5.28 18.38 -9.31
CA ASN A 90 6.31 19.42 -9.40
C ASN A 90 6.56 19.89 -10.85
N ASP A 91 5.96 19.23 -11.85
CA ASP A 91 6.03 19.59 -13.27
C ASP A 91 4.95 20.62 -13.60
N VAL A 92 5.11 21.81 -13.03
CA VAL A 92 4.26 22.96 -13.32
C VAL A 92 4.79 23.68 -14.55
N LYS A 93 3.86 24.10 -15.42
CA LYS A 93 4.24 24.95 -16.55
C LYS A 93 4.85 26.25 -16.04
N PRO A 94 5.89 26.80 -16.70
CA PRO A 94 6.55 28.02 -16.25
C PRO A 94 5.61 29.23 -16.18
N GLU A 95 4.56 29.23 -17.00
CA GLU A 95 3.46 30.21 -17.02
C GLU A 95 2.54 30.17 -15.79
N GLU A 96 2.56 29.06 -15.03
CA GLU A 96 1.76 28.85 -13.80
C GLU A 96 2.63 28.84 -12.53
N MET A 97 3.94 29.17 -12.65
CA MET A 97 4.85 29.27 -11.51
C MET A 97 4.63 30.59 -10.75
N LEU A 98 4.05 30.50 -9.56
CA LEU A 98 3.94 31.63 -8.63
C LEU A 98 5.18 31.67 -7.73
N GLY A 99 6.17 32.48 -8.13
CA GLY A 99 7.38 32.74 -7.34
C GLY A 99 8.49 33.41 -8.16
N PRO A 100 9.38 34.21 -7.54
CA PRO A 100 10.52 34.81 -8.24
C PRO A 100 11.44 33.69 -8.77
N GLY A 101 11.40 33.45 -10.08
CA GLY A 101 12.09 32.32 -10.72
C GLY A 101 11.54 31.97 -12.10
N GLY A 102 10.31 32.40 -12.42
CA GLY A 102 9.75 32.35 -13.77
C GLY A 102 10.10 33.59 -14.57
N ASP A 103 11.35 33.71 -15.03
CA ASP A 103 11.70 34.43 -16.26
C ASP A 103 13.17 34.18 -16.62
N LYS A 104 13.40 33.39 -17.67
CA LYS A 104 14.68 33.35 -18.38
C LYS A 104 14.43 33.63 -19.85
N LYS A 105 14.36 34.93 -20.18
CA LYS A 105 14.72 35.63 -21.43
C LYS A 105 14.10 37.03 -21.33
N THR A 106 14.81 38.15 -21.44
CA THR A 106 15.85 38.49 -22.43
C THR A 106 16.78 39.59 -21.88
N PRO A 107 18.11 39.48 -22.05
CA PRO A 107 19.04 40.57 -21.75
C PRO A 107 19.20 41.46 -22.99
N ASP A 108 18.24 42.35 -23.30
CA ASP A 108 18.38 43.31 -24.41
C ASP A 108 17.42 44.51 -24.31
N GLU A 109 17.20 45.09 -23.12
CA GLU A 109 16.46 46.38 -22.98
C GLU A 109 17.26 47.48 -22.26
N ASP A 110 18.59 47.41 -22.25
CA ASP A 110 19.46 48.43 -21.63
C ASP A 110 20.02 49.48 -22.62
N LYS A 111 19.45 49.59 -23.83
CA LYS A 111 19.87 50.64 -24.78
C LYS A 111 18.71 51.18 -25.59
N LYS A 112 18.22 52.34 -25.13
CA LYS A 112 17.38 53.38 -25.75
C LYS A 112 16.37 53.75 -24.65
N ASP A 113 16.55 54.83 -23.90
CA ASP A 113 16.48 56.19 -24.43
C ASP A 113 17.25 57.19 -23.54
N GLU A 114 18.32 57.77 -24.08
CA GLU A 114 18.76 59.12 -23.73
C GLU A 114 18.85 59.88 -25.05
N PRO A 115 18.02 60.93 -25.20
CA PRO A 115 18.58 62.24 -25.52
C PRO A 115 17.97 63.39 -24.69
#